data_AF-X1ERP0-F1
#
_entry.id   AF-X1ERP0-F1
#
_cell.length_a   1.000
_cell.length_b   1.000
_cell.length_c   1.000
_cell.angle_alpha   90.00
_cell.angle_beta   90.00
_cell.angle_gamma   90.00
#
_symmetry.space_group_name_H-M   'P 1'
#
loop_
_entity.id
_entity.type
_entity.pdbx_description
1 polymer ?
#
loop_
_entity_poly.entity_id
_entity_poly.type
_entity_poly.pdbx_seq_one_letter_code
_entity_poly.pdbx_strand_id
1 'polypeptide(L)'
;ITIRRVNHQDLNLIKTLYDNFHNQFYIVNKFDRDGFVFRFFKEDYNNNRLSIYIIEDKNQAVAYFSIGMSYDNLAYTINGPRLTYQQMIKILQFVKNIHGNKSNSDIQLHAR
;
A
#
# COMPACT_ATOMS: atom_id res chain seq x y z
N ILE A 1 4.17 -8.27 13.28
CA ILE A 1 4.06 -7.49 12.01
C ILE A 1 4.73 -8.20 10.83
N THR A 2 3.92 -8.73 9.93
CA THR A 2 4.28 -9.26 8.60
C THR A 2 3.63 -8.42 7.50
N ILE A 3 4.20 -8.44 6.30
CA ILE A 3 3.67 -7.71 5.13
C ILE A 3 3.53 -8.70 3.98
N ARG A 4 2.36 -8.73 3.35
CA ARG A 4 2.09 -9.58 2.18
C ARG A 4 1.37 -8.81 1.10
N ARG A 5 1.58 -9.21 -0.16
CA ARG A 5 0.87 -8.63 -1.31
C ARG A 5 -0.60 -9.02 -1.25
N VAL A 6 -1.47 -8.07 -1.62
CA VAL A 6 -2.91 -8.28 -1.74
C VAL A 6 -3.21 -9.14 -2.96
N ASN A 7 -4.19 -10.03 -2.84
CA ASN A 7 -4.77 -10.79 -3.94
C ASN A 7 -6.29 -10.52 -4.07
N HIS A 8 -6.94 -11.11 -5.07
CA HIS A 8 -8.38 -10.87 -5.31
C HIS A 8 -9.30 -11.34 -4.17
N GLN A 9 -8.88 -12.32 -3.36
CA GLN A 9 -9.67 -12.82 -2.23
C GLN A 9 -9.69 -11.82 -1.06
N ASP A 10 -8.70 -10.92 -1.00
CA ASP A 10 -8.57 -9.91 0.04
C ASP A 10 -9.45 -8.68 -0.17
N LEU A 11 -10.19 -8.56 -1.28
CA LEU A 11 -10.93 -7.33 -1.61
C LEU A 11 -11.93 -6.93 -0.52
N ASN A 12 -12.62 -7.90 0.08
CA ASN A 12 -13.55 -7.64 1.19
C ASN A 12 -12.80 -7.14 2.43
N LEU A 13 -11.62 -7.70 2.70
CA LEU A 13 -10.78 -7.29 3.82
C LEU A 13 -10.26 -5.86 3.63
N ILE A 14 -9.79 -5.52 2.43
CA ILE A 14 -9.36 -4.17 2.08
C ILE A 14 -10.51 -3.17 2.24
N LYS A 15 -11.71 -3.53 1.76
CA LYS A 15 -12.90 -2.68 1.94
C LYS A 15 -13.14 -2.40 3.43
N THR A 16 -13.10 -3.42 4.28
CA THR A 16 -13.26 -3.25 5.74
C THR A 16 -12.22 -2.31 6.32
N LEU A 17 -10.93 -2.49 5.97
CA LEU A 17 -9.86 -1.60 6.44
C LEU A 17 -10.03 -0.16 5.92
N TYR A 18 -10.45 0.00 4.66
CA TYR A 18 -10.74 1.28 4.05
C TYR A 18 -11.86 1.99 4.81
N ASP A 19 -13.00 1.33 4.98
CA ASP A 19 -14.18 1.90 5.63
C ASP A 19 -13.90 2.24 7.10
N ASN A 20 -13.16 1.38 7.82
CA ASN A 20 -12.80 1.63 9.22
C ASN A 20 -12.00 2.92 9.42
N PHE A 21 -11.13 3.26 8.46
CA PHE A 21 -10.39 4.53 8.49
C PHE A 21 -11.24 5.69 7.98
N HIS A 22 -11.88 5.52 6.82
CA HIS A 22 -12.53 6.59 6.08
C HIS A 22 -13.86 7.05 6.69
N ASN A 23 -14.58 6.17 7.40
CA ASN A 23 -15.83 6.51 8.10
C ASN A 23 -15.62 7.47 9.29
N GLN A 24 -14.36 7.78 9.64
CA GLN A 24 -14.03 8.78 10.67
C GLN A 24 -14.11 10.22 10.13
N PHE A 25 -14.24 10.40 8.80
CA PHE A 25 -14.27 11.71 8.15
C PHE A 25 -15.68 12.09 7.67
N TYR A 26 -15.98 13.38 7.68
CA TYR A 26 -17.31 13.89 7.28
C TYR A 26 -17.57 13.80 5.77
N ILE A 27 -16.52 13.97 4.95
CA ILE A 27 -16.58 13.87 3.49
C ILE A 27 -15.57 12.81 3.07
N VAL A 28 -16.06 11.72 2.49
CA VAL A 28 -15.21 10.63 2.04
C VAL A 28 -15.76 9.92 0.83
N ASN A 29 -14.87 9.43 -0.02
CA ASN A 29 -15.25 8.55 -1.13
C ASN A 29 -15.65 7.19 -0.56
N LYS A 30 -16.70 6.58 -1.12
CA LYS A 30 -17.01 5.18 -0.83
C LYS A 30 -15.98 4.29 -1.49
N PHE A 31 -15.71 3.14 -0.88
CA PHE A 31 -14.87 2.13 -1.51
C PHE A 31 -15.52 1.62 -2.80
N ASP A 32 -14.92 1.96 -3.93
CA ASP A 32 -15.28 1.43 -5.25
C ASP A 32 -14.39 0.22 -5.57
N ARG A 33 -15.01 -0.98 -5.53
CA ARG A 33 -14.31 -2.24 -5.76
C ARG A 33 -13.77 -2.34 -7.19
N ASP A 34 -14.54 -1.93 -8.19
CA ASP A 34 -14.15 -2.12 -9.58
C ASP A 34 -13.06 -1.13 -9.96
N GLY A 35 -13.16 0.12 -9.51
CA GLY A 35 -12.10 1.11 -9.63
C GLY A 35 -10.81 0.69 -8.91
N PHE A 36 -10.92 0.07 -7.73
CA PHE A 36 -9.78 -0.47 -7.00
C PHE A 36 -9.10 -1.63 -7.76
N VAL A 37 -9.88 -2.59 -8.26
CA VAL A 37 -9.37 -3.70 -9.07
C VAL A 37 -8.70 -3.18 -10.33
N PHE A 38 -9.35 -2.26 -11.04
CA PHE A 38 -8.79 -1.62 -12.23
C PHE A 38 -7.44 -0.97 -11.95
N ARG A 39 -7.31 -0.23 -10.83
CA ARG A 39 -6.09 0.50 -10.48
C ARG A 39 -4.92 -0.41 -10.08
N PHE A 40 -5.17 -1.47 -9.32
CA PHE A 40 -4.10 -2.23 -8.66
C PHE A 40 -3.86 -3.64 -9.23
N PHE A 41 -4.77 -4.19 -10.04
CA PHE A 41 -4.67 -5.55 -10.56
C PHE A 41 -4.53 -5.63 -12.08
N LYS A 42 -4.78 -4.54 -12.83
CA LYS A 42 -4.52 -4.50 -14.27
C LYS A 42 -3.16 -3.89 -14.53
N GLU A 43 -2.19 -4.72 -14.94
CA GLU A 43 -0.81 -4.29 -15.20
C GLU A 43 -0.74 -3.21 -16.28
N ASP A 44 -1.58 -3.32 -17.33
CA ASP A 44 -1.61 -2.40 -18.49
C ASP A 44 -2.06 -0.97 -18.14
N TYR A 45 -2.81 -0.79 -17.05
CA TYR A 45 -3.36 0.50 -16.62
C TYR A 45 -2.69 1.04 -15.35
N ASN A 46 -1.72 0.29 -14.81
CA ASN A 46 -0.99 0.68 -13.62
C ASN A 46 0.24 1.52 -14.01
N ASN A 47 0.00 2.74 -14.50
CA ASN A 47 1.05 3.67 -14.94
C ASN A 47 2.13 3.93 -13.87
N ASN A 48 1.79 3.79 -12.58
CA ASN A 48 2.69 4.00 -11.45
C ASN A 48 3.27 2.69 -10.88
N ARG A 49 2.94 1.53 -11.47
CA ARG A 49 3.27 0.19 -10.95
C ARG A 49 2.96 0.03 -9.46
N LEU A 50 1.89 0.69 -8.99
CA LEU A 50 1.44 0.65 -7.61
C LEU A 50 1.02 -0.77 -7.25
N SER A 51 1.74 -1.36 -6.32
CA SER A 51 1.40 -2.63 -5.68
C SER A 51 0.81 -2.37 -4.31
N ILE A 52 -0.22 -3.12 -3.95
CA ILE A 52 -0.88 -2.99 -2.65
C ILE A 52 -0.58 -4.18 -1.75
N TYR A 53 -0.37 -3.87 -0.47
CA TYR A 53 0.07 -4.80 0.56
C TYR A 53 -0.78 -4.67 1.81
N ILE A 54 -0.99 -5.78 2.50
CA ILE A 54 -1.60 -5.83 3.83
C ILE A 54 -0.50 -5.97 4.88
N ILE A 55 -0.68 -5.24 5.98
CA ILE A 55 0.11 -5.35 7.19
C ILE A 55 -0.68 -6.22 8.17
N GLU A 56 -0.06 -7.31 8.62
CA GLU A 56 -0.66 -8.23 9.58
C GLU A 56 0.11 -8.15 10.89
N ASP A 57 -0.60 -8.06 12.01
CA ASP A 57 -0.01 -8.21 13.34
C ASP A 57 -0.74 -9.32 14.11
N LYS A 58 0.02 -10.24 14.70
CA LYS A 58 -0.53 -11.45 15.36
C LYS A 58 -1.58 -12.18 14.51
N ASN A 59 -1.29 -12.36 13.21
CA ASN A 59 -2.18 -12.99 12.20
C ASN A 59 -3.51 -12.27 11.94
N GLN A 60 -3.63 -10.99 12.34
CA GLN A 60 -4.77 -10.15 12.01
C GLN A 60 -4.33 -9.02 11.09
N ALA A 61 -5.08 -8.78 10.02
CA ALA A 61 -4.84 -7.62 9.16
C ALA A 61 -5.20 -6.33 9.91
N VAL A 62 -4.21 -5.46 10.07
CA VAL A 62 -4.33 -4.24 10.88
C VAL A 62 -4.29 -2.96 10.04
N ALA A 63 -3.69 -3.02 8.86
CA ALA A 63 -3.61 -1.90 7.93
C ALA A 63 -3.30 -2.39 6.51
N TYR A 64 -3.37 -1.51 5.54
CA TYR A 64 -2.87 -1.75 4.19
C TYR A 64 -2.10 -0.52 3.70
N PHE A 65 -1.24 -0.70 2.71
CA PHE A 65 -0.56 0.40 2.04
C PHE A 65 -0.30 0.05 0.58
N SER A 66 -0.21 1.06 -0.26
CA SER A 66 0.27 0.95 -1.64
C SER A 66 1.68 1.51 -1.75
N ILE A 67 2.53 0.87 -2.54
CA ILE A 67 3.84 1.40 -2.95
C ILE A 67 4.00 1.26 -4.46
N GLY A 68 4.52 2.30 -5.10
CA GLY A 68 4.82 2.33 -6.54
C GLY A 68 5.75 3.49 -6.88
N MET A 69 6.21 3.53 -8.13
CA MET A 69 6.98 4.68 -8.62
C MET A 69 6.06 5.90 -8.75
N SER A 70 6.61 7.08 -8.50
CA SER A 70 5.97 8.35 -8.85
C SER A 70 5.80 8.46 -10.37
N TYR A 71 4.89 9.33 -10.80
CA TYR A 71 4.59 9.54 -12.22
C TYR A 71 5.83 9.96 -13.05
N ASP A 72 6.73 10.73 -12.45
CA ASP A 72 8.01 11.16 -13.05
C ASP A 72 9.11 10.09 -12.98
N ASN A 73 8.85 8.94 -12.34
CA ASN A 73 9.80 7.87 -12.08
C ASN A 73 11.04 8.28 -11.25
N LEU A 74 10.95 9.35 -10.45
CA LEU A 74 12.07 9.84 -9.64
C LEU A 74 12.08 9.30 -8.20
N ALA A 75 10.91 8.91 -7.66
CA ALA A 75 10.79 8.45 -6.28
C ALA A 75 9.77 7.32 -6.14
N TYR A 76 9.82 6.58 -5.02
CA TYR A 76 8.73 5.71 -4.64
C TYR A 76 7.74 6.46 -3.75
N THR A 77 6.45 6.29 -4.03
CA THR A 77 5.37 6.83 -3.20
C THR A 77 4.77 5.71 -2.37
N ILE A 78 4.69 5.92 -1.06
CA ILE A 78 3.99 5.05 -0.11
C ILE A 78 2.72 5.78 0.33
N ASN A 79 1.56 5.18 0.09
CA ASN A 79 0.28 5.70 0.57
C ASN A 79 -0.38 4.65 1.47
N GLY A 80 -0.80 5.02 2.67
CA GLY A 80 -1.49 4.10 3.57
C GLY A 80 -2.28 4.83 4.65
N PRO A 81 -3.52 4.41 4.95
CA PRO A 81 -4.29 5.02 6.02
C PRO A 81 -3.67 4.72 7.40
N ARG A 82 -3.45 5.78 8.18
CA ARG A 82 -3.11 5.79 9.63
C ARG A 82 -2.13 4.69 10.07
N LEU A 83 -0.90 4.78 9.59
CA LEU A 83 0.17 3.86 9.96
C LEU A 83 0.77 4.24 11.33
N THR A 84 0.96 3.25 12.19
CA THR A 84 1.72 3.44 13.44
C THR A 84 3.22 3.53 13.15
N TYR A 85 4.00 4.07 14.09
CA TYR A 85 5.46 4.14 13.96
C TYR A 85 6.11 2.78 13.69
N GLN A 86 5.65 1.73 14.39
CA GLN A 86 6.15 0.37 14.19
C GLN A 86 5.80 -0.18 12.80
N GLN A 87 4.60 0.13 12.28
CA GLN A 87 4.20 -0.26 10.93
C GLN A 87 5.02 0.49 9.88
N MET A 88 5.28 1.78 10.06
CA MET A 88 6.14 2.57 9.17
C MET A 88 7.56 2.01 9.11
N ILE A 89 8.19 1.70 10.25
CA ILE A 89 9.50 1.03 10.29
C ILE A 89 9.47 -0.28 9.50
N LYS A 90 8.41 -1.08 9.68
CA LYS A 90 8.27 -2.36 8.99
C LYS A 90 8.10 -2.20 7.48
N ILE A 91 7.38 -1.18 7.03
CA ILE A 91 7.29 -0.83 5.61
C ILE A 91 8.67 -0.47 5.09
N LEU A 92 9.44 0.39 5.77
CA LEU A 92 10.80 0.76 5.32
C LEU A 92 11.73 -0.46 5.21
N GLN A 93 11.69 -1.36 6.19
CA GLN A 93 12.42 -2.63 6.15
C GLN A 93 11.98 -3.50 4.95
N PHE A 94 10.68 -3.56 4.68
CA PHE A 94 10.13 -4.28 3.54
C PHE A 94 10.58 -3.67 2.20
N VAL A 95 10.55 -2.34 2.06
CA VAL A 95 11.01 -1.61 0.86
C VAL A 95 12.47 -1.89 0.58
N LYS A 96 13.33 -1.84 1.62
CA LYS A 96 14.74 -2.19 1.51
C LYS A 96 14.93 -3.61 0.96
N ASN A 97 14.12 -4.57 1.43
CA ASN A 97 14.24 -5.97 1.01
C ASN A 97 13.81 -6.19 -0.45
N ILE A 98 12.73 -5.53 -0.91
CA ILE A 98 12.24 -5.71 -2.29
C ILE A 98 13.09 -4.98 -3.33
N HIS A 99 13.75 -3.87 -2.99
CA HIS A 99 14.65 -3.17 -3.91
C HIS A 99 16.00 -3.90 -4.07
N GLY A 100 16.30 -4.83 -3.16
CA GLY A 100 17.50 -5.65 -3.17
C GLY A 100 18.74 -4.91 -2.66
N ASN A 101 19.60 -5.60 -1.91
CA ASN A 101 20.91 -5.10 -1.45
C ASN A 101 21.92 -4.81 -2.59
N LYS A 102 21.50 -4.85 -3.86
CA LYS A 102 22.41 -4.79 -5.03
C LYS A 102 22.47 -3.43 -5.71
N SER A 103 21.54 -2.52 -5.40
CA SER A 103 21.56 -1.16 -5.92
C SER A 103 22.19 -0.22 -4.89
N ASN A 104 23.38 0.33 -5.18
CA ASN A 104 23.98 1.43 -4.41
C ASN A 104 23.27 2.78 -4.67
N SER A 105 22.08 2.77 -5.27
CA SER A 105 21.29 3.97 -5.54
C SER A 105 20.45 4.34 -4.32
N ASP A 106 20.51 5.59 -3.90
CA ASP A 106 19.59 6.13 -2.89
C ASP A 106 18.13 5.94 -3.33
N ILE A 107 17.31 5.41 -2.43
CA ILE A 107 15.87 5.31 -2.64
C ILE A 107 15.23 6.58 -2.11
N GLN A 108 14.69 7.42 -3.01
CA GLN A 108 13.87 8.55 -2.60
C GLN A 108 12.46 8.06 -2.26
N LEU A 109 12.00 8.36 -1.05
CA LEU A 109 10.69 7.94 -0.52
C LEU A 109 9.83 9.15 -0.20
N HIS A 110 8.63 9.18 -0.77
CA HIS A 110 7.57 10.12 -0.41
C HIS A 110 6.45 9.36 0.31
N ALA A 111 6.25 9.64 1.60
CA ALA A 111 5.14 9.12 2.38
C ALA A 111 4.00 10.14 2.42
N ARG A 112 2.78 9.69 2.12
CA ARG A 112 1.56 10.50 2.14
C ARG A 112 0.45 9.84 2.94
#